data_AF-A0A7S3UQF9-F1
#
_entry.id   AF-A0A7S3UQF9-F1
#
_cell.length_a   1.000
_cell.length_b   1.000
_cell.length_c   1.000
_cell.angle_alpha   90.00
_cell.angle_beta   90.00
_cell.angle_gamma   90.00
#
_symmetry.space_group_name_H-M   'P 1'
#
loop_
_entity.id
_entity.type
_entity.pdbx_description
1 polymer ?
#
loop_
_entity_poly.entity_id
_entity_poly.type
_entity_poly.pdbx_seq_one_letter_code
_entity_poly.pdbx_strand_id
1 'polypeptide(L)'
;MPADARALVNRARETASEYEDKNGCEIPCHYLAKKIADLAQVYTQHAYMRPYGLIALFFAIDDEFGPQLLKVDPAGHYVGCKAAAAGTKEQEATNALEKIVRKRMDSGATEGFDEKDTIEEAI
;
A
#
# COMPACT_ATOMS: atom_id res chain seq x y z
N MET A 1 2.53 -7.35 -16.50
CA MET A 1 3.01 -7.47 -15.11
C MET A 1 4.15 -8.48 -15.03
N PRO A 2 5.21 -8.19 -14.26
CA PRO A 2 6.23 -9.16 -13.87
C PRO A 2 5.64 -10.37 -13.13
N ALA A 3 6.40 -11.48 -13.04
CA ALA A 3 5.92 -12.73 -12.43
C ALA A 3 5.58 -12.58 -10.95
N ASP A 4 6.48 -12.02 -10.13
CA ASP A 4 6.29 -11.80 -8.70
C ASP A 4 5.05 -10.93 -8.43
N ALA A 5 4.80 -9.94 -9.30
CA ALA A 5 3.63 -9.07 -9.18
C ALA A 5 2.32 -9.84 -9.38
N ARG A 6 2.27 -10.75 -10.36
CA ARG A 6 1.07 -11.58 -10.58
C ARG A 6 0.85 -12.53 -9.41
N ALA A 7 1.92 -13.14 -8.89
CA ALA A 7 1.85 -14.05 -7.76
C ALA A 7 1.30 -13.34 -6.51
N LEU A 8 1.82 -12.15 -6.20
CA LEU A 8 1.35 -11.37 -5.06
C LEU A 8 -0.10 -10.89 -5.23
N VAL A 9 -0.48 -10.41 -6.42
CA VAL A 9 -1.87 -9.99 -6.69
C VAL A 9 -2.85 -11.15 -6.57
N ASN A 10 -2.51 -12.34 -7.09
CA ASN A 10 -3.35 -13.52 -6.95
C ASN A 10 -3.51 -13.89 -5.46
N ARG A 11 -2.41 -13.88 -4.71
CA ARG A 11 -2.45 -14.19 -3.28
C ARG A 11 -3.25 -13.18 -2.47
N ALA A 12 -3.18 -11.90 -2.83
CA ALA A 12 -3.99 -10.86 -2.21
C ALA A 12 -5.49 -11.04 -2.48
N ARG A 13 -5.87 -11.38 -3.72
CA ARG A 13 -7.26 -11.68 -4.09
C ARG A 13 -7.81 -12.90 -3.37
N GLU A 14 -7.02 -13.97 -3.28
CA GLU A 14 -7.38 -15.16 -2.49
C GLU A 14 -7.59 -14.80 -1.03
N THR A 15 -6.67 -14.04 -0.43
CA THR A 15 -6.76 -13.61 0.98
C THR A 15 -8.00 -12.75 1.22
N ALA A 16 -8.35 -11.88 0.28
CA ALA A 16 -9.55 -11.05 0.35
C ALA A 16 -10.84 -11.88 0.27
N SER A 17 -10.94 -12.79 -0.72
CA SER A 17 -12.09 -13.69 -0.87
C SER A 17 -12.26 -14.58 0.37
N GLU A 18 -11.17 -15.16 0.88
CA GLU A 18 -11.23 -15.99 2.09
C GLU A 18 -11.67 -15.20 3.34
N TYR A 19 -11.34 -13.91 3.41
CA TYR A 19 -11.76 -13.06 4.51
C TYR A 19 -13.25 -12.75 4.42
N GLU A 20 -13.74 -12.42 3.23
CA GLU A 20 -15.15 -12.16 2.97
C GLU A 20 -16.01 -13.39 3.26
N ASP A 21 -15.57 -14.57 2.79
CA ASP A 21 -16.27 -15.84 3.04
C ASP A 21 -16.38 -16.17 4.54
N LYS A 22 -15.37 -15.81 5.33
CA LYS A 22 -15.31 -16.12 6.77
C LYS A 22 -16.05 -15.09 7.64
N ASN A 23 -15.98 -13.81 7.27
CA ASN A 23 -16.46 -12.71 8.11
C ASN A 23 -17.73 -12.04 7.60
N GLY A 24 -18.12 -12.28 6.34
CA GLY A 24 -19.29 -11.69 5.71
C GLY A 24 -19.14 -10.20 5.37
N CYS A 25 -17.90 -9.69 5.36
CA CYS A 25 -17.59 -8.30 5.01
C CYS A 25 -16.30 -8.21 4.19
N GLU A 26 -16.15 -7.12 3.43
CA GLU A 26 -14.95 -6.86 2.66
C GLU A 26 -13.72 -6.70 3.57
N ILE A 27 -12.56 -7.14 3.09
CA ILE A 27 -11.31 -7.06 3.85
C ILE A 27 -10.84 -5.59 3.96
N PRO A 28 -10.57 -5.07 5.17
CA PRO A 28 -10.00 -3.74 5.32
C PRO A 28 -8.61 -3.64 4.68
N CYS A 29 -8.31 -2.50 4.05
CA CYS A 29 -7.06 -2.32 3.28
C CYS A 29 -5.81 -2.52 4.14
N HIS A 30 -5.78 -1.92 5.33
CA HIS A 30 -4.71 -2.11 6.30
C HIS A 30 -4.53 -3.57 6.74
N TYR A 31 -5.62 -4.34 6.84
CA TYR A 31 -5.58 -5.74 7.21
C TYR A 31 -5.02 -6.61 6.09
N LEU A 32 -5.45 -6.37 4.84
CA LEU A 32 -4.90 -7.05 3.66
C LEU A 32 -3.40 -6.79 3.52
N ALA A 33 -2.98 -5.52 3.63
CA ALA A 33 -1.57 -5.16 3.56
C ALA A 33 -0.74 -5.87 4.63
N LYS A 34 -1.24 -5.93 5.87
CA LYS A 34 -0.61 -6.70 6.96
C LYS A 34 -0.46 -8.18 6.62
N LYS A 35 -1.51 -8.82 6.09
CA LYS A 35 -1.45 -10.25 5.71
C LYS A 35 -0.41 -10.53 4.63
N ILE A 36 -0.27 -9.64 3.66
CA ILE A 36 0.74 -9.76 2.62
C ILE A 36 2.14 -9.49 3.17
N ALA A 37 2.29 -8.55 4.10
CA ALA A 37 3.54 -8.30 4.80
C ALA A 37 3.98 -9.50 5.64
N ASP A 38 3.05 -10.12 6.39
CA ASP A 38 3.30 -11.34 7.16
C ASP A 38 3.77 -12.48 6.22
N LEU A 39 3.18 -12.61 5.03
CA LEU A 39 3.62 -13.59 4.03
C LEU A 39 5.02 -13.29 3.49
N ALA A 40 5.30 -12.03 3.15
CA ALA A 40 6.64 -11.63 2.70
C ALA A 40 7.69 -11.89 3.80
N GLN A 41 7.32 -11.65 5.07
CA GLN A 41 8.16 -11.93 6.23
C GLN A 41 8.46 -13.43 6.36
N VAL A 42 7.47 -14.30 6.14
CA VAL A 42 7.71 -15.77 6.11
C VAL A 42 8.75 -16.15 5.05
N TYR A 43 8.77 -15.47 3.91
CA TYR A 43 9.75 -15.74 2.84
C TYR A 43 11.16 -15.27 3.19
N THR A 44 11.33 -14.35 4.14
CA THR A 44 12.66 -13.95 4.63
C THR A 44 13.21 -14.92 5.68
N GLN A 45 12.33 -15.62 6.40
CA GLN A 45 12.74 -16.57 7.45
C GLN A 45 13.07 -17.97 6.91
N HIS A 46 12.40 -18.42 5.85
CA HIS A 46 12.61 -19.77 5.31
C HIS A 46 13.63 -19.79 4.17
N ALA A 47 14.79 -20.40 4.43
CA ALA A 47 15.92 -20.43 3.48
C ALA A 47 15.62 -21.08 2.11
N TYR A 48 14.59 -21.92 2.01
CA TYR A 48 14.19 -22.54 0.73
C TYR A 48 13.22 -21.68 -0.08
N MET A 49 12.75 -20.56 0.49
CA MET A 49 11.85 -19.61 -0.16
C MET A 49 12.64 -18.40 -0.65
N ARG A 50 12.21 -17.84 -1.77
CA ARG A 50 12.74 -16.58 -2.31
C ARG A 50 11.80 -15.43 -1.91
N PRO A 51 12.32 -14.32 -1.36
CA PRO A 51 11.52 -13.10 -1.13
C PRO A 51 10.96 -12.52 -2.42
N TYR A 52 9.83 -11.81 -2.33
CA TYR A 52 9.27 -11.10 -3.47
C TYR A 52 10.23 -10.02 -3.99
N GLY A 53 10.42 -9.93 -5.30
CA GLY A 53 11.25 -8.90 -5.93
C GLY A 53 10.51 -7.61 -6.23
N LEU A 54 9.58 -7.17 -5.36
CA LEU A 54 8.74 -5.99 -5.61
C LEU A 54 8.33 -5.26 -4.32
N ILE A 55 7.95 -4.00 -4.49
CA ILE A 55 7.25 -3.20 -3.47
C ILE A 55 5.80 -3.08 -3.93
N ALA A 56 4.86 -3.29 -3.02
CA ALA A 56 3.43 -3.16 -3.28
C ALA A 56 2.87 -1.93 -2.57
N LEU A 57 2.02 -1.18 -3.27
CA LEU A 57 1.20 -0.12 -2.69
C LEU A 57 -0.24 -0.61 -2.67
N PHE A 58 -0.83 -0.67 -1.47
CA PHE A 58 -2.24 -0.96 -1.25
C PHE A 58 -2.95 0.34 -0.93
N PHE A 59 -4.09 0.59 -1.57
CA PHE A 59 -4.90 1.77 -1.30
C PHE A 59 -6.37 1.43 -1.43
N ALA A 60 -7.20 2.07 -0.61
CA ALA A 60 -8.65 1.96 -0.64
C ALA A 60 -9.26 3.15 0.09
N ILE A 61 -10.57 3.33 -0.09
CA ILE A 61 -11.39 4.15 0.80
C ILE A 61 -12.02 3.18 1.79
N ASP A 62 -11.53 3.19 3.02
CA ASP A 62 -11.99 2.32 4.11
C ASP A 62 -13.18 2.97 4.83
N ASP A 63 -14.18 2.18 5.20
CA ASP A 63 -15.41 2.68 5.84
C ASP A 63 -15.15 3.28 7.23
N GLU A 64 -14.14 2.79 7.95
CA GLU A 64 -13.81 3.24 9.32
C GLU A 64 -12.75 4.34 9.31
N PHE A 65 -11.71 4.18 8.49
CA PHE A 65 -10.53 5.04 8.52
C PHE A 65 -10.43 6.01 7.35
N GLY A 66 -11.37 5.97 6.40
CA GLY A 66 -11.34 6.80 5.20
C GLY A 66 -10.22 6.40 4.24
N PRO A 67 -9.66 7.35 3.46
CA PRO A 67 -8.59 7.07 2.51
C PRO A 67 -7.35 6.46 3.19
N GLN A 68 -6.98 5.26 2.75
CA GLN A 68 -5.77 4.57 3.21
C GLN A 68 -4.80 4.34 2.06
N LEU A 69 -3.52 4.50 2.35
CA LEU A 69 -2.41 4.12 1.48
C LEU A 69 -1.35 3.42 2.33
N LEU A 70 -0.99 2.20 1.97
CA LEU A 70 -0.02 1.37 2.67
C LEU A 70 1.06 0.87 1.71
N LYS A 71 2.32 0.98 2.12
CA LYS A 71 3.47 0.42 1.41
C LYS A 71 3.89 -0.88 2.08
N VAL A 72 4.10 -1.92 1.29
CA VAL A 72 4.63 -3.23 1.72
C VAL A 72 5.91 -3.54 0.96
N ASP A 73 6.97 -3.92 1.67
CA ASP A 73 8.26 -4.25 1.09
C ASP A 73 8.60 -5.76 1.17
N PRO A 74 9.63 -6.24 0.44
CA PRO A 74 10.07 -7.63 0.48
C PRO A 74 10.52 -8.15 1.85
N ALA A 75 10.87 -7.25 2.78
CA ALA A 75 11.30 -7.63 4.12
C ALA A 75 10.10 -8.00 5.02
N GLY A 76 8.87 -7.77 4.53
CA GLY A 76 7.66 -7.93 5.32
C GLY A 76 7.36 -6.74 6.21
N HIS A 77 7.98 -5.59 5.95
CA HIS A 77 7.60 -4.34 6.58
C HIS A 77 6.40 -3.75 5.84
N TYR A 78 5.44 -3.23 6.60
CA TYR A 78 4.33 -2.44 6.07
C TYR A 78 4.11 -1.18 6.88
N VAL A 79 3.73 -0.11 6.19
CA VAL A 79 3.53 1.21 6.81
C VAL A 79 2.44 1.99 6.09
N GLY A 80 1.62 2.70 6.87
CA GLY A 80 0.66 3.68 6.34
C GLY A 80 1.36 4.97 5.92
N CYS A 81 1.02 5.49 4.75
CA CYS A 81 1.63 6.67 4.16
C CYS A 81 0.57 7.72 3.80
N LYS A 82 0.91 9.01 3.94
CA LYS A 82 0.07 10.10 3.41
C LYS A 82 0.19 10.23 1.89
N ALA A 83 1.39 9.97 1.39
CA ALA A 83 1.73 9.88 -0.01
C ALA A 83 2.89 8.88 -0.13
N ALA A 84 2.97 8.14 -1.22
CA ALA A 84 4.03 7.18 -1.46
C ALA A 84 4.41 7.15 -2.94
N ALA A 85 5.69 7.00 -3.21
CA ALA A 85 6.22 6.66 -4.51
C ALA A 85 6.97 5.32 -4.42
N ALA A 86 7.09 4.62 -5.54
CA ALA A 86 7.89 3.40 -5.64
C ALA A 86 8.42 3.26 -7.08
N GLY A 87 9.69 2.88 -7.22
CA GLY A 87 10.32 2.63 -8.52
C GLY A 87 11.67 3.33 -8.69
N THR A 88 12.16 3.40 -9.93
CA THR A 88 13.54 3.84 -10.24
C THR A 88 13.87 5.27 -9.79
N LYS A 89 12.87 6.15 -9.70
CA LYS A 89 13.01 7.55 -9.26
C LYS A 89 12.21 7.83 -7.98
N GLU A 90 12.13 6.84 -7.09
CA GLU A 90 11.36 6.94 -5.84
C GLU A 90 11.84 8.13 -4.99
N GLN A 91 13.15 8.40 -4.93
CA GLN A 91 13.66 9.49 -4.10
C GLN A 91 13.21 10.87 -4.61
N GLU A 92 13.33 11.13 -5.91
CA GLU A 92 12.91 12.41 -6.48
C GLU A 92 11.40 12.60 -6.37
N ALA A 93 10.61 11.55 -6.62
CA ALA A 93 9.16 11.57 -6.49
C ALA A 93 8.73 11.79 -5.02
N THR A 94 9.38 11.11 -4.07
CA THR A 94 9.11 11.29 -2.64
C THR A 94 9.42 12.71 -2.19
N ASN A 95 10.55 13.28 -2.62
CA ASN A 95 10.90 14.67 -2.32
C ASN A 95 9.89 15.69 -2.88
N ALA A 96 9.26 15.39 -4.02
CA ALA A 96 8.20 16.23 -4.59
C ALA A 96 6.92 16.12 -3.76
N LEU A 97 6.49 14.89 -3.45
CA LEU A 97 5.32 14.62 -2.62
C LEU A 97 5.44 15.22 -1.21
N GLU A 98 6.62 15.15 -0.59
CA GLU A 98 6.88 15.78 0.71
C GLU A 98 6.63 17.29 0.70
N LYS A 99 6.99 17.99 -0.38
CA LYS A 99 6.75 19.43 -0.51
C LYS A 99 5.26 19.75 -0.64
N ILE A 100 4.53 18.96 -1.43
CA ILE A 100 3.08 19.10 -1.63
C ILE A 100 2.34 18.86 -0.31
N VAL A 101 2.63 17.72 0.35
CA VAL A 101 2.02 17.36 1.63
C VAL A 101 2.34 18.39 2.70
N ARG A 102 3.59 18.86 2.80
CA ARG A 102 3.99 19.88 3.78
C ARG A 102 3.28 21.21 3.54
N LYS A 103 3.24 21.70 2.30
CA LYS A 103 2.54 22.93 1.93
C LYS A 103 1.06 22.87 2.30
N ARG A 104 0.43 21.71 2.14
CA ARG A 104 -0.97 21.49 2.53
C ARG A 104 -1.14 21.46 4.05
N MET A 105 -0.26 20.79 4.79
CA MET A 105 -0.30 20.77 6.25
C MET A 105 -0.10 22.18 6.85
N ASP A 106 0.78 22.99 6.26
CA ASP A 106 1.02 24.37 6.68
C ASP A 106 -0.17 25.30 6.39
N SER A 107 -1.01 24.96 5.40
CA SER A 107 -2.22 25.72 5.05
C SER A 107 -3.38 25.56 6.06
N GLY A 108 -3.21 24.71 7.08
CA GLY A 108 -4.23 24.46 8.11
C GLY A 108 -5.41 23.62 7.60
N ALA A 109 -5.31 23.04 6.40
CA ALA A 109 -6.31 22.12 5.88
C ALA A 109 -6.38 20.87 6.78
N THR A 110 -7.53 20.65 7.40
CA THR A 110 -7.81 19.47 8.23
C THR A 110 -8.38 18.31 7.42
N GLU A 111 -8.90 18.61 6.23
CA GLU A 111 -9.46 17.64 5.30
C GLU A 111 -8.37 17.08 4.37
N GLY A 112 -8.58 15.84 3.91
CA GLY A 112 -7.71 15.18 2.94
C GLY A 112 -7.64 15.93 1.59
N PHE A 113 -6.84 15.41 0.66
CA PHE A 113 -6.89 15.87 -0.73
C PHE A 113 -8.28 15.56 -1.31
N ASP A 114 -8.87 16.52 -2.02
CA ASP A 114 -10.08 16.24 -2.82
C ASP A 114 -9.71 15.29 -3.98
N GLU A 115 -10.71 14.64 -4.58
CA GLU A 115 -10.47 13.68 -5.67
C GLU A 115 -9.72 14.34 -6.84
N LYS A 116 -10.12 15.57 -7.20
CA LYS A 116 -9.49 16.33 -8.29
C LYS A 116 -8.04 16.69 -7.96
N ASP A 117 -7.81 17.25 -6.77
CA ASP A 117 -6.47 17.58 -6.28
C ASP A 117 -5.58 16.33 -6.25
N THR A 118 -6.13 15.19 -5.82
CA THR A 118 -5.39 13.91 -5.76
C THR A 118 -4.98 13.43 -7.14
N ILE A 119 -5.85 13.54 -8.13
CA ILE A 119 -5.55 13.13 -9.51
C ILE A 119 -4.53 14.09 -10.14
N GLU A 120 -4.65 15.40 -9.92
CA GLU A 120 -3.71 16.39 -10.45
C GLU A 120 -2.30 16.23 -9.86
N GLU A 121 -2.19 15.99 -8.55
CA GLU A 121 -0.89 15.82 -7.87
C GLU A 121 -0.26 14.42 -8.10
N ALA A 122 -1.02 13.46 -8.62
CA ALA A 122 -0.52 12.11 -8.94
C ALA A 122 0.14 11.99 -10.33
N ILE A 123 -0.08 12.97 -11.22
CA ILE A 123 0.40 12.98 -12.63
C ILE A 123 1.66 13.83 -12.77
#